data_AF-A0A0C2XEK7-F1
#
_entry.id   AF-A0A0C2XEK7-F1
#
_cell.length_a   1.000
_cell.length_b   1.000
_cell.length_c   1.000
_cell.angle_alpha   90.00
_cell.angle_beta   90.00
_cell.angle_gamma   90.00
#
_symmetry.space_group_name_H-M   'P 1'
#
loop_
_entity.id
_entity.type
_entity.pdbx_description
1 polymer ?
#
loop_
_entity_poly.entity_id
_entity_poly.type
_entity_poly.pdbx_seq_one_letter_code
_entity_poly.pdbx_strand_id
1 'polypeptide(L)'
;MDPLPSLLTVTLALKLPVVFTYRGGNKTFNRQPDVSSNEALGVWHDGNKAWKLYATTAQLAKLSADYQRADVHGLPMGSPAFQQGTVKQGTNQQTQGFALVTNWLTGNEFNFHTPPKPFRTALRTQNISHSKSSQDYKRISGGCTSASVVGLQDCQGFVKAGAFEPVAFFDIHTAWNPQKKEFGHSQQAVDLVTDITHWGTQP
;
A
#
# COMPACT_ATOMS: atom_id res chain seq x y z
N MET A 1 13.91 -44.09 -35.69
CA MET A 1 13.64 -44.06 -34.24
C MET A 1 13.72 -42.61 -33.83
N ASP A 2 12.57 -41.95 -33.78
CA ASP A 2 12.51 -40.55 -33.35
C ASP A 2 12.59 -40.48 -31.83
N PRO A 3 13.33 -39.53 -31.24
CA PRO A 3 13.35 -39.35 -29.81
C PRO A 3 12.00 -38.79 -29.34
N LEU A 4 11.45 -39.42 -28.30
CA LEU A 4 10.27 -38.95 -27.59
C LEU A 4 10.47 -37.50 -27.11
N PRO A 5 9.44 -36.63 -27.21
CA PRO A 5 9.53 -35.26 -26.74
C PRO A 5 9.67 -35.26 -25.21
N SER A 6 10.64 -34.49 -24.72
CA SER A 6 10.87 -34.33 -23.29
C SER A 6 9.63 -33.70 -22.64
N LEU A 7 9.13 -34.36 -21.60
CA LEU A 7 8.13 -33.81 -20.71
C LEU A 7 8.78 -32.63 -19.97
N LEU A 8 8.52 -31.42 -20.46
CA LEU A 8 8.67 -30.18 -19.71
C LEU A 8 7.91 -30.35 -18.40
N THR A 9 8.66 -30.59 -17.33
CA THR A 9 8.14 -30.62 -15.97
C THR A 9 7.80 -29.17 -15.63
N VAL A 10 6.54 -28.79 -15.82
CA VAL A 10 6.02 -27.54 -15.25
C VAL A 10 5.97 -27.76 -13.75
N THR A 11 7.02 -27.31 -13.06
CA THR A 11 7.04 -27.24 -11.60
C THR A 11 6.02 -26.20 -11.17
N LEU A 12 4.76 -26.60 -11.00
CA LEU A 12 3.78 -25.84 -10.24
C LEU A 12 4.33 -25.73 -8.81
N ALA A 13 4.99 -24.60 -8.51
CA ALA A 13 5.39 -24.30 -7.15
C ALA A 13 4.15 -24.40 -6.25
N LEU A 14 4.10 -25.44 -5.41
CA LEU A 14 3.00 -25.68 -4.48
C LEU A 14 2.91 -24.49 -3.53
N LYS A 15 1.78 -23.77 -3.63
CA LYS A 15 1.51 -22.55 -2.87
C LYS A 15 1.16 -22.94 -1.44
N LEU A 16 2.01 -22.60 -0.48
CA LEU A 16 1.75 -22.91 0.92
C LEU A 16 0.63 -22.01 1.48
N PRO A 17 -0.41 -22.57 2.13
CA PRO A 17 -1.46 -21.77 2.75
C PRO A 17 -0.89 -20.91 3.88
N VAL A 18 -1.40 -19.69 4.05
CA VAL A 18 -1.03 -18.83 5.18
C VAL A 18 -2.20 -18.76 6.15
N VAL A 19 -1.97 -19.16 7.40
CA VAL A 19 -2.96 -19.07 8.48
C VAL A 19 -2.50 -18.02 9.48
N PHE A 20 -3.34 -17.00 9.71
CA PHE A 20 -3.15 -15.99 10.75
C PHE A 20 -4.20 -16.19 11.83
N THR A 21 -3.76 -16.43 13.07
CA THR A 21 -4.64 -16.60 14.24
C THR A 21 -4.45 -15.42 15.18
N TYR A 22 -5.52 -14.74 15.56
CA TYR A 22 -5.50 -13.52 16.37
C TYR A 22 -6.62 -13.53 17.39
N ARG A 23 -6.60 -12.56 18.32
CA ARG A 23 -7.69 -12.40 19.29
C ARG A 23 -8.99 -12.05 18.55
N GLY A 24 -9.90 -13.01 18.45
CA GLY A 24 -11.17 -12.86 17.76
C GLY A 24 -11.39 -13.81 16.58
N GLY A 25 -10.37 -14.58 16.17
CA GLY A 25 -10.57 -15.64 15.18
C GLY A 25 -9.30 -16.04 14.43
N ASN A 26 -9.51 -16.63 13.26
CA ASN A 26 -8.45 -16.93 12.32
C ASN A 26 -8.80 -16.42 10.91
N LYS A 27 -7.76 -16.23 10.10
CA LYS A 27 -7.85 -15.99 8.66
C LYS A 27 -6.94 -16.96 7.94
N THR A 28 -7.48 -17.62 6.94
CA THR A 28 -6.76 -18.61 6.14
C THR A 28 -6.74 -18.15 4.69
N PHE A 29 -5.54 -18.01 4.15
CA PHE A 29 -5.29 -17.62 2.76
C PHE A 29 -4.71 -18.81 2.00
N ASN A 30 -5.57 -19.53 1.27
CA ASN A 30 -5.21 -20.72 0.47
C ASN A 30 -4.77 -20.36 -0.96
N ARG A 31 -4.19 -19.18 -1.14
CA ARG A 31 -3.78 -18.63 -2.44
C ARG A 31 -2.59 -17.68 -2.27
N GLN A 32 -1.95 -17.35 -3.38
CA GLN A 32 -0.92 -16.31 -3.39
C GLN A 32 -1.51 -14.96 -2.99
N PRO A 33 -0.70 -14.07 -2.39
CA PRO A 33 -1.11 -12.71 -2.14
C PRO A 33 -1.47 -12.02 -3.46
N ASP A 34 -2.40 -11.07 -3.39
CA ASP A 34 -2.77 -10.22 -4.51
C ASP A 34 -1.65 -9.20 -4.82
N VAL A 35 -0.88 -8.82 -3.79
CA VAL A 35 0.30 -7.96 -3.93
C VAL A 35 1.48 -8.59 -3.18
N SER A 36 2.60 -8.76 -3.87
CA SER A 36 3.86 -9.22 -3.27
C SER A 36 4.45 -8.16 -2.35
N SER A 37 5.16 -8.57 -1.30
CA SER A 37 5.86 -7.66 -0.40
C SER A 37 7.24 -8.22 -0.04
N ASN A 38 8.23 -7.32 0.07
CA ASN A 38 9.59 -7.68 0.50
C ASN A 38 9.74 -7.67 2.03
N GLU A 39 8.85 -6.97 2.74
CA GLU A 39 8.88 -6.82 4.20
C GLU A 39 7.80 -7.65 4.92
N ALA A 40 6.73 -7.99 4.21
CA ALA A 40 5.63 -8.80 4.69
C ALA A 40 5.57 -10.12 3.90
N LEU A 41 4.76 -11.07 4.37
CA LEU A 41 4.46 -12.29 3.63
C LEU A 41 3.66 -12.03 2.35
N GLY A 42 3.02 -10.87 2.26
CA GLY A 42 2.18 -10.45 1.15
C GLY A 42 0.95 -9.69 1.63
N VAL A 43 0.17 -9.21 0.67
CA VAL A 43 -1.12 -8.56 0.89
C VAL A 43 -2.22 -9.40 0.25
N TRP A 44 -3.24 -9.76 1.03
CA TRP A 44 -4.42 -10.46 0.54
C TRP A 44 -5.65 -9.58 0.61
N HIS A 45 -6.47 -9.67 -0.42
CA HIS A 45 -7.81 -9.11 -0.49
C HIS A 45 -8.83 -10.11 0.06
N ASP A 46 -9.60 -9.69 1.08
CA ASP A 46 -10.71 -10.45 1.63
C ASP A 46 -11.89 -9.51 1.91
N GLY A 47 -13.00 -9.71 1.21
CA GLY A 47 -14.16 -8.81 1.25
C GLY A 47 -13.82 -7.43 0.69
N ASN A 48 -13.83 -6.40 1.55
CA ASN A 48 -13.43 -5.03 1.20
C ASN A 48 -12.14 -4.60 1.93
N LYS A 49 -11.36 -5.57 2.42
CA LYS A 49 -10.16 -5.34 3.23
C LYS A 49 -8.91 -5.89 2.57
N ALA A 50 -7.82 -5.14 2.72
CA ALA A 50 -6.46 -5.59 2.51
C ALA A 50 -5.91 -6.13 3.84
N TRP A 51 -5.30 -7.32 3.78
CA TRP A 51 -4.62 -7.99 4.89
C TRP A 51 -3.15 -8.13 4.55
N LYS A 52 -2.30 -7.25 5.08
CA LYS A 52 -0.84 -7.35 4.97
C LYS A 52 -0.30 -8.10 6.18
N LEU A 53 0.25 -9.29 5.98
CA LEU A 53 0.67 -10.18 7.08
C LEU A 53 2.17 -10.18 7.28
N TYR A 54 2.62 -10.00 8.53
CA TYR A 54 4.02 -10.03 8.92
C TYR A 54 4.30 -11.23 9.81
N ALA A 55 5.35 -11.98 9.50
CA ALA A 55 5.76 -13.17 10.26
C ALA A 55 6.53 -12.87 11.55
N THR A 56 6.77 -11.58 11.85
CA THR A 56 7.42 -11.09 13.08
C THR A 56 6.72 -9.83 13.57
N THR A 57 6.92 -9.47 14.85
CA THR A 57 6.38 -8.22 15.44
C THR A 57 7.38 -7.06 15.44
N ALA A 58 8.57 -7.24 14.88
CA ALA A 58 9.69 -6.29 15.01
C ALA A 58 9.36 -4.86 14.52
N GLN A 59 8.56 -4.76 13.45
CA GLN A 59 8.20 -3.46 12.85
C GLN A 59 6.86 -2.91 13.35
N LEU A 60 6.11 -3.66 14.17
CA LEU A 60 4.73 -3.32 14.53
C LEU A 60 4.62 -1.94 15.18
N ALA A 61 5.46 -1.65 16.18
CA ALA A 61 5.42 -0.38 16.88
C ALA A 61 5.75 0.79 15.96
N LYS A 62 6.75 0.63 15.09
CA LYS A 62 7.13 1.65 14.10
C LYS A 62 5.99 1.92 13.12
N LEU A 63 5.44 0.87 12.51
CA LEU A 63 4.35 0.99 11.53
C LEU A 63 3.09 1.58 12.15
N SER A 64 2.72 1.14 13.36
CA SER A 64 1.57 1.71 14.08
C SER A 64 1.76 3.21 14.30
N ALA A 65 2.96 3.65 14.70
CA ALA A 65 3.27 5.06 14.90
C ALA A 65 3.30 5.85 13.57
N ASP A 66 3.79 5.26 12.47
CA ASP A 66 3.78 5.89 11.15
C ASP A 66 2.35 6.15 10.67
N TYR A 67 1.46 5.16 10.77
CA TYR A 67 0.05 5.34 10.43
C TYR A 67 -0.65 6.35 11.36
N GLN A 68 -0.40 6.31 12.67
CA GLN A 68 -0.98 7.30 13.60
C GLN A 68 -0.55 8.73 13.27
N ARG A 69 0.75 8.95 12.99
CA ARG A 69 1.25 10.26 12.58
C ARG A 69 0.64 10.71 11.26
N ALA A 70 0.58 9.82 10.27
CA ALA A 70 -0.03 10.11 8.99
C ALA A 70 -1.50 10.53 9.12
N ASP A 71 -2.26 9.85 9.99
CA ASP A 71 -3.68 10.14 10.27
C ASP A 71 -3.87 11.53 10.87
N VAL A 72 -3.06 11.88 11.87
CA VAL A 72 -3.06 13.21 12.52
C VAL A 72 -2.80 14.34 11.51
N HIS A 73 -2.03 14.07 10.47
CA HIS A 73 -1.74 15.02 9.39
C HIS A 73 -2.66 14.91 8.18
N GLY A 74 -3.74 14.12 8.28
CA GLY A 74 -4.78 14.04 7.26
C GLY A 74 -4.33 13.33 5.97
N LEU A 75 -3.31 12.46 6.03
CA LEU A 75 -2.90 11.69 4.88
C LEU A 75 -4.06 10.77 4.44
N PRO A 76 -4.54 10.86 3.19
CA PRO A 76 -5.62 9.99 2.72
C PRO A 76 -5.13 8.55 2.65
N MET A 77 -5.67 7.69 3.50
CA MET A 77 -5.37 6.26 3.55
C MET A 77 -6.63 5.50 3.99
N GLY A 78 -6.66 4.19 3.79
CA GLY A 78 -7.72 3.36 4.39
C GLY A 78 -7.66 3.41 5.92
N SER A 79 -8.68 2.91 6.61
CA SER A 79 -8.69 2.88 8.09
C SER A 79 -7.88 1.68 8.61
N PRO A 80 -6.64 1.88 9.10
CA PRO A 80 -5.76 0.78 9.47
C PRO A 80 -6.19 0.20 10.83
N ALA A 81 -6.03 -1.11 10.97
CA ALA A 81 -6.06 -1.82 12.23
C ALA A 81 -4.84 -2.74 12.30
N PHE A 82 -4.13 -2.70 13.42
CA PHE A 82 -3.00 -3.58 13.67
C PHE A 82 -3.45 -4.69 14.63
N GLN A 83 -3.44 -5.92 14.15
CA GLN A 83 -3.85 -7.09 14.91
C GLN A 83 -2.63 -7.96 15.16
N GLN A 84 -2.24 -8.13 16.43
CA GLN A 84 -1.23 -9.11 16.79
C GLN A 84 -1.82 -10.52 16.80
N GLY A 85 -0.98 -11.50 16.49
CA GLY A 85 -1.37 -12.89 16.49
C GLY A 85 -0.20 -13.78 16.11
N THR A 86 -0.52 -14.94 15.56
CA THR A 86 0.48 -15.89 15.11
C THR A 86 0.25 -16.28 13.67
N VAL A 87 1.34 -16.45 12.93
CA VAL A 87 1.32 -16.79 11.51
C VAL A 87 1.89 -18.19 11.30
N LYS A 88 1.28 -18.96 10.41
CA LYS A 88 1.78 -20.27 9.95
C LYS A 88 1.72 -20.33 8.43
N GLN A 89 2.84 -20.64 7.78
CA GLN A 89 2.94 -20.84 6.33
C GLN A 89 3.12 -22.33 6.01
N GLY A 90 2.11 -22.96 5.44
CA GLY A 90 2.11 -24.38 5.13
C GLY A 90 2.37 -25.24 6.37
N THR A 91 3.42 -26.06 6.30
CA THR A 91 3.84 -26.95 7.39
C THR A 91 4.88 -26.31 8.32
N ASN A 92 5.29 -25.07 8.07
CA ASN A 92 6.30 -24.39 8.90
C ASN A 92 5.83 -24.18 10.34
N GLN A 93 6.80 -23.98 11.24
CA GLN A 93 6.51 -23.60 12.62
C GLN A 93 5.73 -22.27 12.66
N GLN A 94 4.78 -22.21 13.58
CA GLN A 94 4.02 -21.00 13.84
C GLN A 94 4.89 -19.95 14.55
N THR A 95 4.88 -18.71 14.06
CA THR A 95 5.63 -17.58 14.64
C THR A 95 4.71 -16.49 15.17
N GLN A 96 5.21 -15.65 16.08
CA GLN A 96 4.51 -14.43 16.48
C GLN A 96 4.58 -13.42 15.32
N GLY A 97 3.46 -12.79 15.01
CA GLY A 97 3.34 -11.85 13.89
C GLY A 97 2.21 -10.86 14.10
N PHE A 98 1.91 -10.11 13.05
CA PHE A 98 0.76 -9.22 13.07
C PHE A 98 0.19 -9.05 11.66
N ALA A 99 -1.08 -8.64 11.60
CA ALA A 99 -1.74 -8.17 10.40
C ALA A 99 -1.92 -6.67 10.46
N LEU A 100 -1.54 -5.97 9.40
CA LEU A 100 -2.06 -4.66 9.07
C LEU A 100 -3.30 -4.87 8.19
N VAL A 101 -4.47 -4.52 8.73
CA VAL A 101 -5.75 -4.64 8.04
C VAL A 101 -6.26 -3.26 7.70
N THR A 102 -6.52 -2.99 6.43
CA THR A 102 -7.07 -1.69 5.99
C THR A 102 -8.08 -1.90 4.87
N ASN A 103 -8.72 -0.85 4.39
CA ASN A 103 -9.60 -0.93 3.22
C ASN A 103 -8.82 -1.37 1.99
N TRP A 104 -9.42 -2.26 1.19
CA TRP A 104 -8.88 -2.55 -0.13
C TRP A 104 -9.07 -1.33 -1.02
N LEU A 105 -7.96 -0.77 -1.49
CA LEU A 105 -7.97 0.40 -2.36
C LEU A 105 -8.28 -0.03 -3.79
N THR A 106 -8.99 0.83 -4.52
CA THR A 106 -9.39 0.59 -5.92
C THR A 106 -9.11 1.82 -6.74
N GLY A 107 -8.97 1.66 -8.05
CA GLY A 107 -8.62 2.74 -8.97
C GLY A 107 -7.35 2.40 -9.75
N ASN A 108 -6.66 3.43 -10.25
CA ASN A 108 -5.36 3.26 -10.87
C ASN A 108 -4.25 3.40 -9.85
N GLU A 109 -3.44 2.37 -9.73
CA GLU A 109 -2.25 2.38 -8.89
C GLU A 109 -1.21 3.38 -9.42
N PHE A 110 -0.51 4.03 -8.50
CA PHE A 110 0.77 4.66 -8.76
C PHE A 110 1.81 4.16 -7.75
N ASN A 111 3.03 3.93 -8.20
CA ASN A 111 4.13 3.47 -7.36
C ASN A 111 5.45 4.10 -7.82
N PHE A 112 6.06 4.95 -7.00
CA PHE A 112 7.26 5.69 -7.43
C PHE A 112 8.52 4.83 -7.60
N HIS A 113 8.47 3.52 -7.29
CA HIS A 113 9.53 2.57 -7.61
C HIS A 113 9.49 2.06 -9.05
N THR A 114 8.38 2.24 -9.77
CA THR A 114 8.22 1.75 -11.15
C THR A 114 8.19 2.92 -12.16
N PRO A 115 9.27 3.15 -12.93
CA PRO A 115 9.23 4.10 -14.04
C PRO A 115 8.43 3.54 -15.23
N PRO A 116 7.78 4.39 -16.06
CA PRO A 116 7.75 5.86 -16.02
C PRO A 116 6.71 6.44 -15.05
N LYS A 117 6.90 7.71 -14.63
CA LYS A 117 6.11 8.49 -13.64
C LYS A 117 4.63 8.05 -13.53
N PRO A 118 4.28 7.16 -12.59
CA PRO A 118 2.98 6.49 -12.63
C PRO A 118 1.85 7.36 -12.10
N PHE A 119 2.13 8.41 -11.32
CA PHE A 119 1.08 9.26 -10.76
C PHE A 119 0.29 10.02 -11.82
N ARG A 120 0.96 10.75 -12.75
CA ARG A 120 0.25 11.43 -13.85
C ARG A 120 -0.50 10.46 -14.76
N THR A 121 0.02 9.25 -14.94
CA THR A 121 -0.68 8.18 -15.67
C THR A 121 -1.96 7.79 -14.94
N ALA A 122 -1.92 7.58 -13.62
CA ALA A 122 -3.09 7.29 -12.81
C ALA A 122 -4.14 8.41 -12.87
N LEU A 123 -3.72 9.68 -12.78
CA LEU A 123 -4.60 10.85 -12.95
C LEU A 123 -5.30 10.84 -14.31
N ARG A 124 -4.55 10.57 -15.39
CA ARG A 124 -5.08 10.49 -16.75
C ARG A 124 -6.06 9.34 -16.92
N THR A 125 -5.71 8.14 -16.48
CA THR A 125 -6.58 6.97 -16.64
C THR A 125 -7.89 7.13 -15.87
N GLN A 126 -7.86 7.83 -14.74
CA GLN A 126 -9.06 8.16 -13.96
C GLN A 126 -9.80 9.40 -14.49
N ASN A 127 -9.35 10.03 -15.57
CA ASN A 127 -9.94 11.26 -16.11
C ASN A 127 -10.09 12.35 -15.05
N ILE A 128 -9.09 12.49 -14.17
CA ILE A 128 -9.10 13.54 -13.14
C ILE A 128 -9.10 14.90 -13.83
N SER A 129 -10.08 15.74 -13.50
CA SER A 129 -10.18 17.07 -14.06
C SER A 129 -8.90 17.88 -13.80
N HIS A 130 -8.43 18.54 -14.85
CA HIS A 130 -7.37 19.52 -14.77
C HIS A 130 -7.80 20.84 -14.11
N SER A 131 -9.11 21.04 -13.88
CA SER A 131 -9.60 22.23 -13.21
C SER A 131 -9.24 22.21 -11.72
N LYS A 132 -8.52 23.24 -11.27
CA LYS A 132 -8.23 23.47 -9.84
C LYS A 132 -9.48 23.71 -8.99
N SER A 133 -10.62 24.04 -9.62
CA SER A 133 -11.89 24.19 -8.91
C SER A 133 -12.60 22.86 -8.66
N SER A 134 -12.25 21.80 -9.40
CA SER A 134 -12.86 20.47 -9.26
C SER A 134 -12.60 19.88 -7.88
N GLN A 135 -13.59 19.16 -7.36
CA GLN A 135 -13.49 18.54 -6.04
C GLN A 135 -12.40 17.47 -6.00
N ASP A 136 -12.31 16.65 -7.05
CA ASP A 136 -11.28 15.62 -7.15
C ASP A 136 -9.88 16.22 -7.14
N TYR A 137 -9.63 17.26 -7.95
CA TYR A 137 -8.34 17.96 -7.94
C TYR A 137 -7.98 18.48 -6.55
N LYS A 138 -8.90 19.17 -5.88
CA LYS A 138 -8.66 19.76 -4.56
C LYS A 138 -8.30 18.69 -3.53
N ARG A 139 -9.02 17.57 -3.52
CA ARG A 139 -8.76 16.47 -2.58
C ARG A 139 -7.46 15.74 -2.89
N ILE A 140 -7.18 15.47 -4.16
CA ILE A 140 -5.89 14.89 -4.58
C ILE A 140 -4.74 15.81 -4.18
N SER A 141 -4.85 17.11 -4.46
CA SER A 141 -3.85 18.10 -4.06
C SER A 141 -3.65 18.13 -2.55
N GLY A 142 -4.73 18.10 -1.77
CA GLY A 142 -4.65 18.02 -0.31
C GLY A 142 -3.94 16.74 0.18
N GLY A 143 -4.21 15.61 -0.47
CA GLY A 143 -3.52 14.35 -0.20
C GLY A 143 -2.03 14.40 -0.51
N CYS A 144 -1.64 14.96 -1.66
CA CYS A 144 -0.24 15.17 -2.01
C CYS A 144 0.47 16.11 -1.03
N THR A 145 -0.18 17.20 -0.62
CA THR A 145 0.36 18.12 0.39
C THR A 145 0.55 17.41 1.73
N SER A 146 -0.42 16.60 2.16
CA SER A 146 -0.32 15.82 3.41
C SER A 146 0.83 14.80 3.35
N ALA A 147 1.00 14.13 2.20
CA ALA A 147 2.15 13.24 1.96
C ALA A 147 3.48 13.98 2.08
N SER A 148 3.57 15.21 1.55
CA SER A 148 4.77 16.04 1.68
C SER A 148 5.03 16.48 3.12
N VAL A 149 3.99 16.85 3.87
CA VAL A 149 4.10 17.26 5.30
C VAL A 149 4.68 16.15 6.16
N VAL A 150 4.23 14.91 5.99
CA VAL A 150 4.72 13.76 6.78
C VAL A 150 6.01 13.16 6.22
N GLY A 151 6.55 13.74 5.14
CA GLY A 151 7.68 13.20 4.41
C GLY A 151 7.45 11.74 4.00
N LEU A 152 6.30 11.44 3.38
CA LEU A 152 5.92 10.08 3.00
C LEU A 152 7.01 9.45 2.12
N GLN A 153 7.57 8.35 2.59
CA GLN A 153 8.56 7.55 1.87
C GLN A 153 7.84 6.49 1.03
N ASP A 154 8.51 6.01 -0.02
CA ASP A 154 8.00 4.94 -0.88
C ASP A 154 6.58 5.25 -1.38
N CYS A 155 6.41 6.46 -1.94
CA CYS A 155 5.11 7.00 -2.32
C CYS A 155 4.39 6.08 -3.31
N GLN A 156 3.36 5.40 -2.81
CA GLN A 156 2.51 4.51 -3.58
C GLN A 156 1.06 4.60 -3.10
N GLY A 157 0.14 4.39 -4.02
CA GLY A 157 -1.27 4.64 -3.76
C GLY A 157 -2.15 4.34 -4.95
N PHE A 158 -3.40 4.76 -4.84
CA PHE A 158 -4.39 4.65 -5.89
C PHE A 158 -5.05 6.00 -6.11
N VAL A 159 -5.39 6.27 -7.37
CA VAL A 159 -6.28 7.36 -7.76
C VAL A 159 -7.61 6.76 -8.20
N LYS A 160 -8.73 7.35 -7.76
CA LYS A 160 -10.08 6.95 -8.19
C LYS A 160 -11.00 8.17 -8.33
N ALA A 161 -11.41 8.49 -9.54
CA ALA A 161 -12.33 9.60 -9.78
C ALA A 161 -13.70 9.37 -9.13
N GLY A 162 -14.30 10.45 -8.63
CA GLY A 162 -15.62 10.42 -7.97
C GLY A 162 -15.68 9.66 -6.64
N ALA A 163 -14.55 9.13 -6.15
CA ALA A 163 -14.48 8.61 -4.79
C ALA A 163 -14.52 9.76 -3.76
N PHE A 164 -14.96 9.46 -2.54
CA PHE A 164 -14.89 10.46 -1.47
C PHE A 164 -13.43 10.90 -1.24
N GLU A 165 -12.49 9.95 -1.09
CA GLU A 165 -11.06 10.24 -1.18
C GLU A 165 -10.52 9.76 -2.54
N PRO A 166 -10.33 10.66 -3.52
CA PRO A 166 -9.90 10.29 -4.87
C PRO A 166 -8.41 9.96 -4.98
N VAL A 167 -7.62 10.20 -3.93
CA VAL A 167 -6.28 9.64 -3.75
C VAL A 167 -6.25 8.92 -2.42
N ALA A 168 -5.61 7.76 -2.36
CA ALA A 168 -5.34 7.07 -1.12
C ALA A 168 -3.98 6.37 -1.18
N PHE A 169 -3.19 6.53 -0.14
CA PHE A 169 -1.86 5.93 0.01
C PHE A 169 -1.95 4.60 0.75
N PHE A 170 -1.03 3.70 0.44
CA PHE A 170 -0.81 2.47 1.20
C PHE A 170 0.68 2.31 1.48
N ASP A 171 1.00 1.38 2.37
CA ASP A 171 2.38 1.13 2.82
C ASP A 171 3.05 2.36 3.45
N ILE A 172 2.37 2.92 4.45
CA ILE A 172 2.73 4.22 5.01
C ILE A 172 4.03 4.13 5.83
N HIS A 173 5.05 4.83 5.33
CA HIS A 173 6.30 5.08 6.04
C HIS A 173 6.56 6.59 6.09
N THR A 174 6.58 7.17 7.30
CA THR A 174 6.81 8.61 7.47
C THR A 174 8.30 8.88 7.69
N ALA A 175 8.79 10.04 7.25
CA ALA A 175 10.17 10.47 7.51
C ALA A 175 10.36 11.02 8.95
N TRP A 176 9.58 10.56 9.92
CA TRP A 176 9.65 11.05 11.29
C TRP A 176 11.02 10.82 11.93
N ASN A 177 11.63 11.89 12.43
CA ASN A 177 12.86 11.84 13.21
C ASN A 177 12.52 11.90 14.71
N PRO A 178 12.70 10.79 15.47
CA PRO A 178 12.37 10.77 16.90
C PRO A 178 13.29 11.64 17.76
N GLN A 179 14.52 11.94 17.31
CA GLN A 179 15.46 12.78 18.05
C GLN A 179 15.08 14.27 17.93
N LYS A 180 14.71 14.70 16.72
CA LYS A 180 14.33 16.09 16.43
C LYS A 180 12.85 16.38 16.64
N LYS A 181 12.02 15.33 16.74
CA LYS A 181 10.55 15.42 16.84
C LYS A 181 9.91 16.18 15.67
N GLU A 182 10.41 15.94 14.47
CA GLU A 182 9.93 16.56 13.23
C GLU A 182 9.95 15.54 12.09
N PHE A 183 9.19 15.81 11.01
CA PHE A 183 9.29 15.04 9.78
C PHE A 183 10.47 15.51 8.93
N GLY A 184 11.18 14.56 8.35
CA GLY A 184 12.22 14.81 7.36
C GLY A 184 11.65 15.01 5.95
N HIS A 185 12.56 15.26 5.00
CA HIS A 185 12.23 15.45 3.59
C HIS A 185 11.98 14.11 2.87
N SER A 186 11.03 14.11 1.93
CA SER A 186 10.85 13.05 0.93
C SER A 186 10.71 13.67 -0.46
N GLN A 187 11.66 13.38 -1.34
CA GLN A 187 11.61 13.89 -2.70
C GLN A 187 10.41 13.37 -3.48
N GLN A 188 10.04 12.10 -3.29
CA GLN A 188 8.87 11.52 -3.95
C GLN A 188 7.57 12.22 -3.53
N ALA A 189 7.45 12.59 -2.26
CA ALA A 189 6.28 13.32 -1.78
C ALA A 189 6.22 14.76 -2.34
N VAL A 190 7.38 15.41 -2.52
CA VAL A 190 7.48 16.70 -3.23
C VAL A 190 7.13 16.55 -4.72
N ASP A 191 7.54 15.45 -5.34
CA ASP A 191 7.23 15.18 -6.74
C ASP A 191 5.73 14.94 -6.96
N LEU A 192 5.01 14.33 -6.00
CA LEU A 192 3.54 14.24 -6.02
C LEU A 192 2.88 15.63 -6.07
N VAL A 193 3.30 16.54 -5.19
CA VAL A 193 2.80 17.93 -5.15
C VAL A 193 3.10 18.65 -6.46
N THR A 194 4.32 18.46 -6.98
CA THR A 194 4.75 19.03 -8.25
C THR A 194 3.91 18.51 -9.41
N ASP A 195 3.61 17.21 -9.42
CA ASP A 195 2.84 16.56 -10.48
C ASP A 195 1.37 17.00 -10.48
N ILE A 196 0.69 17.05 -9.33
CA ILE A 196 -0.69 17.55 -9.26
C ILE A 196 -0.78 19.06 -9.53
N THR A 197 0.24 19.83 -9.15
CA THR A 197 0.31 21.27 -9.48
C THR A 197 0.39 21.49 -10.98
N HIS A 198 1.28 20.77 -11.67
CA HIS A 198 1.40 20.83 -13.12
C HIS A 198 0.17 20.25 -13.84
N TRP A 199 -0.42 19.17 -13.31
CA TRP A 199 -1.67 18.62 -13.83
C TRP A 199 -2.74 19.72 -13.93
N GLY A 200 -2.87 20.57 -12.91
CA GLY A 200 -3.86 21.64 -12.88
C GLY A 200 -3.64 22.82 -13.85
N THR A 201 -2.71 22.69 -14.80
CA THR A 201 -2.36 23.74 -15.78
C THR A 201 -2.47 23.31 -17.24
N GLN A 202 -2.67 22.02 -17.51
CA GLN A 202 -2.82 21.46 -18.85
C GLN A 202 -4.26 20.97 -19.01
N PRO A 203 -4.95 21.12 -20.13
CA PRO A 203 -6.29 20.56 -20.34
C PRO A 203 -6.26 19.09 -20.79
#